data_AF-A0A5C2HRR3-F1
#
_entry.id   AF-A0A5C2HRR3-F1
#
_cell.length_a   1.000
_cell.length_b   1.000
_cell.length_c   1.000
_cell.angle_alpha   90.00
_cell.angle_beta   90.00
_cell.angle_gamma   90.00
#
_symmetry.space_group_name_H-M   'P 1'
#
loop_
_entity.id
_entity.type
_entity.pdbx_description
1 polymer ?
#
loop_
_entity_poly.entity_id
_entity_poly.type
_entity_poly.pdbx_seq_one_letter_code
_entity_poly.pdbx_strand_id
1 'polypeptide(L)' 'MKNEPYQTDAQLHQQVFQLLSKQLGAANFIRFIQHYEQGNGDYTKDRESWQAGYTVDSLADEIMRWKEQNQG' A
#
# COMPACT_ATOMS: atom_id res chain seq x y z
N MET A 1 5.68 41.22 4.12
CA MET A 1 5.43 39.84 3.66
C MET A 1 5.34 38.98 4.92
N LYS A 2 4.27 38.21 5.10
CA LYS A 2 4.14 37.35 6.29
C LYS A 2 5.13 36.20 6.13
N ASN A 3 5.99 35.97 7.13
CA ASN A 3 6.86 34.80 7.18
C ASN A 3 5.99 33.59 7.53
N GLU A 4 5.46 32.91 6.52
CA GLU A 4 4.88 31.60 6.73
C GLU A 4 6.02 30.63 7.14
N PRO A 5 5.84 29.86 8.23
CA PRO A 5 6.86 28.91 8.66
C PRO A 5 7.10 27.90 7.53
N TYR A 6 8.35 27.75 7.11
CA TYR A 6 8.74 26.80 6.08
C TYR A 6 8.42 25.38 6.57
N GLN A 7 7.57 24.67 5.83
CA GLN A 7 7.27 23.27 6.10
C GLN A 7 8.45 22.41 5.65
N THR A 8 8.78 21.38 6.43
CA THR A 8 9.70 20.35 5.93
C THR A 8 9.04 19.60 4.78
N ASP A 9 9.85 18.99 3.91
CA ASP A 9 9.32 18.18 2.80
C ASP A 9 8.37 17.10 3.31
N ALA A 10 8.67 16.47 4.45
CA ALA A 10 7.79 15.48 5.08
C ALA A 10 6.42 16.05 5.48
N GLN A 11 6.39 17.27 6.06
CA GLN A 11 5.14 17.94 6.43
C GLN A 11 4.32 18.33 5.20
N LEU A 12 4.99 18.80 4.14
CA LEU A 12 4.35 19.14 2.87
C LEU A 12 3.79 17.87 2.19
N HIS A 13 4.57 16.79 2.12
CA HIS A 13 4.13 15.51 1.57
C HIS A 13 2.89 14.96 2.31
N GLN A 14 2.91 14.97 3.64
CA GLN A 14 1.77 14.51 4.44
C GLN A 14 0.51 15.34 4.18
N GLN A 15 0.65 16.67 4.11
CA GLN A 15 -0.47 17.56 3.83
C GLN A 15 -1.05 17.32 2.43
N VAL A 16 -0.18 17.19 1.42
CA VAL A 16 -0.60 16.92 0.03
C VAL A 16 -1.32 15.58 -0.08
N PHE A 17 -0.80 14.52 0.56
CA PHE A 17 -1.44 13.20 0.57
C PHE A 17 -2.84 13.23 1.19
N GLN A 18 -3.03 13.98 2.27
CA GLN A 18 -4.33 14.13 2.91
C GLN A 18 -5.33 14.88 2.03
N LEU A 19 -4.88 15.91 1.31
CA LEU A 19 -5.73 16.68 0.40
C LEU A 19 -6.13 15.84 -0.82
N LEU A 20 -5.16 15.17 -1.45
CA LEU A 20 -5.39 14.37 -2.65
C LEU A 20 -6.25 13.14 -2.37
N SER A 21 -6.04 12.45 -1.26
CA SER A 21 -6.88 11.29 -0.88
C SER A 21 -8.35 11.67 -0.69
N LYS A 22 -8.62 12.84 -0.08
CA LYS A 22 -9.98 13.38 0.07
C LYS A 22 -10.60 13.78 -1.26
N GLN A 23 -9.82 14.40 -2.15
CA GLN A 23 -10.33 14.95 -3.40
C GLN A 23 -10.55 13.87 -4.48
N LEU A 24 -9.65 12.89 -4.57
CA LEU A 24 -9.65 11.87 -5.63
C LEU A 24 -10.42 10.60 -5.24
N GLY A 25 -10.59 10.36 -3.95
CA GLY A 25 -11.01 9.07 -3.42
C GLY A 25 -9.89 8.02 -3.50
N ALA A 26 -10.02 6.95 -2.72
CA ALA A 26 -8.96 5.96 -2.49
C ALA A 26 -8.40 5.34 -3.79
N ALA A 27 -9.28 4.93 -4.71
CA ALA A 27 -8.85 4.24 -5.93
C ALA A 27 -8.01 5.12 -6.86
N ASN A 28 -8.44 6.36 -7.11
CA ASN A 28 -7.72 7.28 -7.98
C ASN A 28 -6.44 7.80 -7.31
N PHE A 29 -6.47 8.00 -5.99
CA PHE A 29 -5.29 8.40 -5.23
C PHE A 29 -4.17 7.35 -5.27
N ILE A 30 -4.51 6.06 -5.13
CA ILE A 30 -3.53 4.97 -5.27
C ILE A 30 -2.89 4.96 -6.66
N ARG A 31 -3.69 5.13 -7.73
CA ARG A 31 -3.16 5.20 -9.11
C ARG A 31 -2.26 6.41 -9.31
N PHE A 32 -2.60 7.56 -8.72
CA PHE A 32 -1.76 8.76 -8.74
C PHE A 32 -0.40 8.49 -8.09
N ILE A 33 -0.37 7.91 -6.88
CA ILE A 33 0.88 7.54 -6.21
C ILE A 33 1.70 6.60 -7.09
N GLN A 34 1.11 5.52 -7.61
CA GLN A 34 1.82 4.55 -8.45
C GLN A 34 2.44 5.15 -9.72
N HIS A 35 1.86 6.23 -10.26
CA HIS A 35 2.34 6.85 -11.49
C HIS A 35 3.35 7.98 -11.25
N TYR A 36 3.19 8.75 -10.17
CA TYR A 36 3.95 9.97 -9.94
C TYR A 36 4.97 9.86 -8.80
N GLU A 37 4.74 8.98 -7.84
CA GLU A 37 5.75 8.69 -6.82
C GLU A 37 6.62 7.55 -7.33
N GLN A 38 7.93 7.79 -7.44
CA GLN A 38 8.90 6.71 -7.60
C GLN A 38 8.88 5.90 -6.30
N GLY A 39 8.07 4.85 -6.27
CA GLY A 39 8.20 3.83 -5.24
C GLY A 39 9.63 3.34 -5.21
N ASN A 40 10.30 3.46 -4.07
CA ASN A 40 11.60 2.83 -3.87
C ASN A 40 11.36 1.37 -3.52
N GLY A 41 11.96 0.46 -4.30
CA GLY A 41 11.81 -0.98 -4.14
C GLY A 41 11.51 -1.66 -5.46
N ASP A 42 11.76 -2.96 -5.51
CA ASP A 42 11.43 -3.80 -6.66
C ASP A 42 10.30 -4.72 -6.21
N TYR A 43 9.06 -4.22 -6.29
CA TYR A 43 7.87 -4.99 -5.87
C TYR A 43 7.81 -6.35 -6.56
N THR A 44 8.31 -6.46 -7.79
CA THR A 44 8.39 -7.75 -8.49
C THR A 44 9.32 -8.71 -7.74
N LYS A 45 10.53 -8.28 -7.38
CA LYS A 45 11.45 -9.10 -6.57
C LYS A 45 10.94 -9.36 -5.16
N ASP A 46 10.36 -8.36 -4.51
CA ASP A 46 9.83 -8.50 -3.16
C ASP A 46 8.65 -9.48 -3.13
N ARG A 47 7.77 -9.40 -4.13
CA ARG A 47 6.64 -10.34 -4.32
C ARG A 47 7.13 -11.75 -4.61
N GLU A 48 8.14 -11.92 -5.46
CA GLU A 48 8.76 -13.22 -5.71
C GLU A 48 9.30 -13.83 -4.41
N SER A 49 9.98 -13.04 -3.58
CA SER A 49 10.50 -13.51 -2.29
C SER A 49 9.38 -13.94 -1.32
N TRP A 50 8.31 -13.15 -1.19
CA TRP A 50 7.21 -13.46 -0.27
C TRP A 50 6.35 -14.64 -0.75
N GLN A 51 6.19 -14.81 -2.07
CA GLN A 51 5.28 -15.80 -2.64
C GLN A 51 5.97 -17.13 -3.01
N ALA A 52 7.30 -17.19 -3.09
CA ALA A 52 8.03 -18.41 -3.45
C ALA A 52 7.69 -19.62 -2.56
N GLY A 53 7.25 -19.40 -1.32
CA GLY A 53 6.89 -20.46 -0.39
C GLY A 53 5.45 -20.98 -0.50
N TYR A 54 4.59 -20.34 -1.29
CA TYR A 54 3.16 -20.68 -1.34
C TYR A 54 2.75 -21.20 -2.73
N THR A 55 2.05 -22.33 -2.74
CA THR A 55 1.31 -22.80 -3.91
C THR A 55 -0.18 -22.51 -3.75
N VAL A 56 -0.93 -22.52 -4.85
CA VAL A 56 -2.39 -22.38 -4.79
C VAL A 56 -2.99 -23.49 -3.91
N ASP A 57 -2.48 -24.71 -4.04
CA ASP A 57 -2.92 -25.86 -3.25
C ASP A 57 -2.60 -25.67 -1.75
N SER A 58 -1.39 -25.20 -1.40
CA SER A 58 -1.03 -24.99 0.00
C SER A 58 -1.90 -23.91 0.67
N LEU A 59 -2.26 -22.87 -0.09
CA LEU A 59 -3.16 -21.81 0.39
C LEU A 59 -4.60 -22.31 0.54
N ALA A 60 -5.08 -23.12 -0.41
CA ALA A 60 -6.41 -23.72 -0.33
C ALA A 60 -6.53 -24.63 0.90
N ASP A 61 -5.52 -25.46 1.16
CA ASP A 61 -5.46 -26.33 2.33
C ASP A 61 -5.45 -25.54 3.65
N GLU A 62 -4.71 -24.44 3.71
CA GLU A 62 -4.67 -23.58 4.89
C GLU A 62 -6.02 -22.91 5.17
N ILE A 63 -6.71 -22.44 4.12
CA ILE A 63 -8.06 -21.86 4.24
C ILE A 63 -9.06 -22.91 4.74
N MET A 64 -8.99 -24.14 4.23
CA MET A 64 -9.88 -25.23 4.67
C MET A 64 -9.63 -25.60 6.14
N ARG A 65 -8.37 -25.76 6.55
CA ARG A 65 -8.01 -25.99 7.96
C ARG A 65 -8.50 -24.88 8.88
N TRP A 66 -8.34 -23.62 8.46
CA TRP A 66 -8.82 -22.49 9.24
C TRP A 66 -10.35 -22.51 9.42
N LYS A 67 -11.11 -22.85 8.37
CA LYS A 67 -12.56 -22.98 8.47
C LYS A 67 -12.98 -24.09 9.44
N GLU A 68 -12.33 -25.23 9.40
CA GLU A 68 -12.61 -26.36 10.30
C GLU A 68 -12.35 -26.01 11.78
N GLN A 69 -11.30 -25.23 12.06
CA GLN A 69 -10.92 -24.84 13.42
C GLN A 69 -11.79 -23.71 14.01
N ASN A 70 -12.37 -22.86 13.17
CA ASN A 70 -13.07 -21.64 13.60
C ASN A 70 -14.59 -21.66 13.32
N GLN A 71 -15.10 -22.71 12.67
CA GLN A 71 -16.54 -22.87 12.38
C GLN A 71 -17.10 -24.22 12.88
N GLY A 72 -16.36 -24.94 13.73
CA GLY A 72 -16.80 -26.15 14.43
C GLY A 72 -17.29 -25.89 15.85
#